data_AF-A0A959HKZ2-F1
#
_entry.id   AF-A0A959HKZ2-F1
#
_cell.length_a   1.000
_cell.length_b   1.000
_cell.length_c   1.000
_cell.angle_alpha   90.00
_cell.angle_beta   90.00
_cell.angle_gamma   90.00
#
_symmetry.space_group_name_H-M   'P 1'
#
loop_
_entity.id
_entity.type
_entity.pdbx_description
1 polymer ?
#
loop_
_entity_poly.entity_id
_entity_poly.type
_entity_poly.pdbx_seq_one_letter_code
_entity_poly.pdbx_strand_id
1 'polypeptide(L)'
;TGPSPYEKDYYLWLMEGTYKYKADLNITHVYTDRIRPFQNGDSLKTCWLTYQVSKLTTASTANQAERQLAGVPLFFLRGDNKKLSIRYSLLTRQYSISHEAYLFWNGIERQSSQDGSLYTTQPYQIRGNIRNVQDPDEPVLGYFFAAGVSENRSFFNPPPELNVHLPVCGLDYDGIQAAPPPEYWPVFVTTGDEGLALSGRGCLDCRELGGSITPPEFWEE
;
A
#
# COMPACT_ATOMS: atom_id res chain seq x y z
N THR A 1 26.86 -31.86 12.13
CA THR A 1 26.04 -30.63 11.98
C THR A 1 24.64 -30.96 12.44
N GLY A 2 24.29 -30.56 13.68
CA GLY A 2 22.95 -30.81 14.22
C GLY A 2 21.89 -29.94 13.52
N PRO A 3 20.61 -30.33 13.51
CA PRO A 3 19.55 -29.49 12.99
C PRO A 3 19.53 -28.16 13.76
N SER A 4 19.50 -27.05 13.02
CA SER A 4 19.28 -25.71 13.58
C SER A 4 17.99 -25.72 14.41
N PRO A 5 17.99 -25.16 15.64
CA PRO A 5 16.81 -25.05 16.49
C PRO A 5 15.92 -23.89 15.97
N TYR A 6 15.45 -23.98 14.74
CA TYR A 6 14.38 -23.08 14.29
C TYR A 6 13.16 -23.39 15.15
N GLU A 7 12.85 -22.49 16.08
CA GLU A 7 11.63 -22.55 16.87
C GLU A 7 10.44 -22.54 15.91
N LYS A 8 9.72 -23.67 15.87
CA LYS A 8 8.59 -23.88 14.94
C LYS A 8 7.28 -23.34 15.48
N ASP A 9 7.33 -22.57 16.57
CA ASP A 9 6.17 -22.29 17.40
C ASP A 9 5.78 -20.81 17.40
N TYR A 10 6.52 -19.94 16.71
CA TYR A 10 6.27 -18.50 16.65
C TYR A 10 6.31 -17.98 15.22
N TYR A 11 5.33 -17.15 14.89
CA TYR A 11 5.09 -16.70 13.52
C TYR A 11 4.88 -15.19 13.47
N LEU A 12 5.41 -14.58 12.41
CA LEU A 12 5.16 -13.19 12.03
C LEU A 12 4.70 -13.14 10.57
N TRP A 13 3.62 -12.42 10.30
CA TRP A 13 3.17 -12.12 8.94
C TRP A 13 3.40 -10.65 8.63
N LEU A 14 4.14 -10.41 7.55
CA LEU A 14 4.28 -9.12 6.90
C LEU A 14 3.67 -9.19 5.51
N MET A 15 3.05 -8.10 5.07
CA MET A 15 2.26 -8.09 3.85
C MET A 15 2.58 -6.88 2.98
N GLU A 16 2.52 -7.10 1.68
CA GLU A 16 2.71 -6.09 0.65
C GLU A 16 1.53 -6.13 -0.31
N GLY A 17 0.88 -4.98 -0.50
CA GLY A 17 -0.26 -4.84 -1.38
C GLY A 17 0.13 -4.19 -2.70
N THR A 18 -0.42 -4.69 -3.80
CA THR A 18 -0.35 -4.02 -5.10
C THR A 18 -1.74 -3.92 -5.68
N TYR A 19 -2.14 -2.76 -6.20
CA TYR A 19 -3.46 -2.61 -6.80
C TYR A 19 -3.41 -1.86 -8.12
N LYS A 20 -4.30 -2.28 -9.02
CA LYS A 20 -4.55 -1.63 -10.31
C LYS A 20 -5.66 -0.61 -10.14
N TYR A 21 -5.45 0.59 -10.64
CA TYR A 21 -6.43 1.68 -10.60
C TYR A 21 -6.35 2.53 -11.86
N LYS A 22 -7.37 3.38 -12.04
CA LYS A 22 -7.42 4.36 -13.11
C LYS A 22 -7.45 5.78 -12.56
N ALA A 23 -6.83 6.70 -13.30
CA ALA A 23 -7.17 8.11 -13.24
C ALA A 23 -8.60 8.30 -13.75
N ASP A 24 -9.28 9.35 -13.28
CA ASP A 24 -10.72 9.46 -13.49
C ASP A 24 -11.05 10.00 -14.89
N LEU A 25 -10.16 10.80 -15.46
CA LEU A 25 -10.33 11.49 -16.75
C LEU A 25 -9.34 11.00 -17.81
N ASN A 26 -9.66 11.22 -19.08
CA ASN A 26 -8.74 11.00 -20.20
C ASN A 26 -8.06 12.31 -20.57
N ILE A 27 -6.82 12.22 -21.04
CA ILE A 27 -6.13 13.37 -21.65
C ILE A 27 -6.65 13.51 -23.07
N THR A 28 -7.24 14.65 -23.42
CA THR A 28 -7.70 14.91 -24.79
C THR A 28 -6.75 15.84 -25.53
N HIS A 29 -6.13 16.78 -24.80
CA HIS A 29 -5.22 17.77 -25.35
C HIS A 29 -4.02 17.98 -24.43
N VAL A 30 -2.97 18.57 -24.98
CA VAL A 30 -1.80 19.04 -24.24
C VAL A 30 -1.54 20.49 -24.60
N TYR A 31 -1.28 21.30 -23.58
CA TYR A 31 -0.81 22.66 -23.72
C TYR A 31 0.71 22.67 -23.54
N THR A 32 1.40 23.03 -24.62
CA THR A 32 2.83 23.40 -24.59
C THR A 32 2.92 24.89 -24.90
N ASP A 33 3.14 25.27 -26.15
CA ASP A 33 3.09 26.63 -26.69
C ASP A 33 1.68 27.01 -27.18
N ARG A 34 0.88 25.99 -27.50
CA ARG A 34 -0.51 26.07 -27.95
C ARG A 34 -1.20 24.76 -27.58
N ILE A 35 -2.52 24.77 -27.55
CA ILE A 35 -3.31 23.56 -27.37
C ILE A 35 -3.18 22.68 -28.62
N ARG A 36 -2.81 21.42 -28.42
CA ARG A 36 -2.74 20.40 -29.48
C ARG A 36 -3.46 19.13 -29.01
N PRO A 37 -4.11 18.38 -29.92
CA PRO A 37 -4.65 17.07 -29.58
C PRO A 37 -3.57 16.14 -29.04
N PHE A 38 -3.88 15.41 -27.98
CA PHE A 38 -2.98 14.41 -27.40
C PHE A 38 -3.35 13.02 -27.94
N GLN A 39 -2.38 12.33 -28.54
CA GLN A 39 -2.57 10.97 -29.03
C GLN A 39 -2.46 9.98 -27.87
N ASN A 40 -3.28 8.92 -27.85
CA ASN A 40 -3.35 7.93 -26.78
C ASN A 40 -3.69 8.55 -25.41
N GLY A 41 -4.86 9.19 -25.34
CA GLY A 41 -5.37 9.88 -24.14
C GLY A 41 -5.53 9.03 -22.87
N ASP A 42 -5.43 7.71 -23.01
CA ASP A 42 -5.47 6.72 -21.96
C ASP A 42 -4.08 6.20 -21.54
N SER A 43 -3.00 6.64 -22.21
CA SER A 43 -1.62 6.18 -21.95
C SER A 43 -1.13 6.40 -20.53
N LEU A 44 -1.67 7.40 -19.82
CA LEU A 44 -1.37 7.71 -18.42
C LEU A 44 -2.54 7.42 -17.48
N LYS A 45 -3.55 6.68 -17.96
CA LYS A 45 -4.78 6.45 -17.20
C LYS A 45 -4.68 5.28 -16.25
N THR A 46 -4.04 4.19 -16.63
CA THR A 46 -4.00 2.96 -15.83
C THR A 46 -2.66 2.80 -15.13
N CYS A 47 -2.68 2.65 -13.81
CA CYS A 47 -1.47 2.46 -13.02
C CYS A 47 -1.59 1.28 -12.05
N TRP A 48 -0.42 0.84 -11.58
CA TRP A 48 -0.24 -0.08 -10.47
C TRP A 48 0.53 0.61 -9.35
N LEU A 49 0.04 0.50 -8.11
CA LEU A 49 0.74 1.01 -6.94
C LEU A 49 1.01 -0.13 -5.97
N THR A 50 2.27 -0.28 -5.58
CA THR A 50 2.72 -1.21 -4.54
C THR A 50 2.99 -0.46 -3.25
N TYR A 51 2.52 -1.01 -2.13
CA TYR A 51 2.68 -0.41 -0.81
C TYR A 51 2.86 -1.49 0.26
N GLN A 52 3.55 -1.14 1.35
CA GLN A 52 3.65 -2.01 2.53
C GLN A 52 2.37 -1.89 3.35
N VAL A 53 1.79 -3.04 3.73
CA VAL A 53 0.62 -3.07 4.62
C VAL A 53 1.12 -2.80 6.04
N SER A 54 0.59 -1.75 6.68
CA SER A 54 1.01 -1.34 8.02
C SER A 54 0.65 -2.34 9.11
N LYS A 55 -0.41 -3.13 8.90
CA LYS A 55 -0.80 -4.20 9.82
C LYS A 55 0.21 -5.35 9.73
N LEU A 56 0.82 -5.68 10.85
CA LEU A 56 1.53 -6.93 11.07
C LEU A 56 0.67 -7.87 11.91
N THR A 57 0.93 -9.17 11.85
CA THR A 57 0.22 -10.15 12.66
C THR A 57 1.21 -11.13 13.26
N THR A 58 1.03 -11.48 14.52
CA THR A 58 1.84 -12.48 15.22
C THR A 58 0.95 -13.60 15.76
N ALA A 59 1.49 -14.82 15.81
CA ALA A 59 0.81 -15.96 16.43
C ALA A 59 1.83 -16.94 17.02
N SER A 60 1.38 -17.74 17.98
CA SER A 60 2.17 -18.81 18.57
C SER A 60 1.38 -20.11 18.67
N THR A 61 2.04 -21.23 18.34
CA THR A 61 1.54 -22.60 18.54
C THR A 61 2.18 -23.27 19.76
N ALA A 62 3.00 -22.56 20.55
CA ALA A 62 3.78 -23.15 21.64
C ALA A 62 2.91 -23.86 22.70
N ASN A 63 1.67 -23.39 22.89
CA ASN A 63 0.70 -23.97 23.84
C ASN A 63 -0.37 -24.86 23.18
N GLN A 64 -0.22 -25.20 21.90
CA GLN A 64 -1.18 -26.01 21.16
C GLN A 64 -0.68 -27.45 21.02
N ALA A 65 -1.57 -28.42 21.26
CA ALA A 65 -1.25 -29.85 21.11
C ALA A 65 -0.91 -30.20 19.65
N GLU A 66 -1.57 -29.54 18.70
CA GLU A 66 -1.29 -29.63 17.27
C GLU A 66 -0.66 -28.32 16.81
N ARG A 67 0.52 -28.39 16.17
CA ARG A 67 1.22 -27.23 15.61
C ARG A 67 0.61 -26.81 14.28
N GLN A 68 -0.66 -26.45 14.28
CA GLN A 68 -1.39 -25.99 13.11
C GLN A 68 -2.14 -24.70 13.38
N LEU A 69 -1.97 -23.72 12.49
CA LEU A 69 -2.72 -22.47 12.51
C LEU A 69 -3.62 -22.42 11.28
N ALA A 70 -4.92 -22.23 11.51
CA ALA A 70 -5.93 -22.05 10.48
C ALA A 70 -6.83 -20.85 10.83
N GLY A 71 -7.30 -20.14 9.81
CA GLY A 71 -8.27 -19.05 9.98
C GLY A 71 -7.72 -17.78 10.64
N VAL A 72 -6.41 -17.51 10.56
CA VAL A 72 -5.82 -16.29 11.12
C VAL A 72 -6.18 -15.07 10.24
N PRO A 73 -6.88 -14.05 10.76
CA PRO A 73 -7.29 -12.88 9.98
C PRO A 73 -6.11 -11.92 9.78
N LEU A 74 -5.35 -12.10 8.70
CA LEU A 74 -4.15 -11.33 8.43
C LEU A 74 -4.47 -9.86 8.07
N PHE A 75 -5.39 -9.64 7.14
CA PHE A 75 -5.64 -8.32 6.56
C PHE A 75 -7.09 -8.11 6.16
N PHE A 76 -7.58 -6.88 6.30
CA PHE A 76 -8.92 -6.49 5.89
C PHE A 76 -8.86 -5.14 5.17
N LEU A 77 -9.47 -5.08 3.99
CA LEU A 77 -9.78 -3.84 3.29
C LEU A 77 -11.29 -3.64 3.34
N ARG A 78 -11.71 -2.44 3.74
CA ARG A 78 -13.10 -2.04 3.61
C ARG A 78 -13.50 -2.01 2.14
N GLY A 79 -14.75 -2.36 1.86
CA GLY A 79 -15.26 -2.39 0.50
C GLY A 79 -15.22 -1.04 -0.23
N ASP A 80 -15.36 0.07 0.49
CA ASP A 80 -15.29 1.42 -0.09
C ASP A 80 -13.87 1.88 -0.48
N ASN A 81 -12.87 1.01 -0.38
CA ASN A 81 -11.49 1.38 -0.65
C ASN A 81 -11.16 1.36 -2.16
N LYS A 82 -10.65 2.48 -2.71
CA LYS A 82 -10.18 2.60 -4.12
C LYS A 82 -9.19 1.50 -4.52
N LYS A 83 -8.45 0.91 -3.59
CA LYS A 83 -7.53 -0.21 -3.85
C LYS A 83 -8.23 -1.47 -4.38
N LEU A 84 -9.54 -1.60 -4.15
CA LEU A 84 -10.36 -2.71 -4.64
C LEU A 84 -11.10 -2.37 -5.94
N SER A 85 -10.81 -1.24 -6.61
CA SER A 85 -11.61 -0.77 -7.75
C SER A 85 -11.47 -1.59 -9.04
N ILE A 86 -10.32 -2.25 -9.26
CA ILE A 86 -10.07 -3.00 -10.51
C ILE A 86 -9.52 -4.40 -10.24
N ARG A 87 -8.39 -4.50 -9.54
CA ARG A 87 -7.80 -5.78 -9.12
C ARG A 87 -6.74 -5.50 -8.05
N TYR A 88 -6.64 -6.39 -7.09
CA TYR A 88 -5.75 -6.30 -5.95
C TYR A 88 -4.87 -7.55 -5.86
N SER A 89 -3.60 -7.38 -5.52
CA SER A 89 -2.65 -8.45 -5.22
C SER A 89 -2.16 -8.27 -3.79
N LEU A 90 -2.09 -9.37 -3.04
CA LEU A 90 -1.49 -9.41 -1.71
C LEU A 90 -0.34 -10.42 -1.72
N LEU A 91 0.87 -9.95 -1.46
CA LEU A 91 1.99 -10.81 -1.11
C LEU A 91 2.04 -10.95 0.41
N THR A 92 1.89 -12.18 0.89
CA THR A 92 1.97 -12.53 2.30
C THR A 92 3.29 -13.23 2.55
N ARG A 93 4.08 -12.71 3.50
CA ARG A 93 5.34 -13.31 3.96
C ARG A 93 5.17 -13.79 5.38
N GLN A 94 5.21 -15.11 5.57
CA GLN A 94 5.19 -15.75 6.88
C GLN A 94 6.62 -16.07 7.30
N TYR A 95 7.05 -15.53 8.43
CA TYR A 95 8.34 -15.80 9.03
C TYR A 95 8.19 -16.74 10.23
N SER A 96 9.08 -17.73 10.34
CA SER A 96 9.27 -18.51 11.58
C SER A 96 10.39 -17.86 12.39
N ILE A 97 10.01 -17.19 13.48
CA ILE A 97 10.88 -16.31 14.26
C ILE A 97 11.22 -16.92 15.63
N SER A 98 12.25 -16.40 16.30
CA SER A 98 12.53 -16.79 17.69
C SER A 98 11.49 -16.22 18.66
N HIS A 99 11.41 -16.81 19.84
CA HIS A 99 10.55 -16.38 20.93
C HIS A 99 10.80 -14.90 21.30
N GLU A 100 12.06 -14.46 21.38
CA GLU A 100 12.39 -13.07 21.70
C GLU A 100 11.93 -12.09 20.62
N ALA A 101 12.08 -12.48 19.35
CA ALA A 101 11.55 -11.69 18.24
C ALA A 101 10.01 -11.64 18.29
N TYR A 102 9.36 -12.75 18.65
CA TYR A 102 7.92 -12.79 18.82
C TYR A 102 7.44 -11.85 19.93
N LEU A 103 8.12 -11.83 21.08
CA LEU A 103 7.79 -10.91 22.17
C LEU A 103 7.87 -9.44 21.73
N PHE A 104 8.90 -9.09 20.95
CA PHE A 104 9.06 -7.75 20.38
C PHE A 104 7.91 -7.40 19.43
N TRP A 105 7.68 -8.22 18.39
CA TRP A 105 6.69 -7.93 17.35
C TRP A 105 5.25 -8.02 17.87
N ASN A 106 4.96 -8.96 18.79
CA ASN A 106 3.66 -9.03 19.45
C ASN A 106 3.40 -7.78 20.31
N GLY A 107 4.44 -7.26 20.97
CA GLY A 107 4.36 -5.97 21.64
C GLY A 107 3.92 -4.85 20.70
N ILE A 108 4.56 -4.75 19.52
CA ILE A 108 4.25 -3.74 18.50
C ILE A 108 2.82 -3.92 17.97
N GLU A 109 2.41 -5.15 17.67
CA GLU A 109 1.04 -5.47 17.23
C GLU A 109 0.01 -4.98 18.25
N ARG A 110 0.21 -5.33 19.53
CA ARG A 110 -0.70 -4.96 20.63
C ARG A 110 -0.75 -3.45 20.87
N GLN A 111 0.36 -2.73 20.70
CA GLN A 111 0.36 -1.28 20.83
C GLN A 111 -0.35 -0.61 19.63
N SER A 112 -0.08 -1.06 18.40
CA SER A 112 -0.69 -0.49 17.18
C SER A 112 -2.20 -0.73 17.08
N SER A 113 -2.70 -1.81 17.68
CA SER A 113 -4.13 -2.16 17.71
C SER A 113 -4.93 -1.40 18.76
N GLN A 114 -4.26 -0.70 19.69
CA GLN A 114 -4.91 0.13 20.71
C GLN A 114 -5.13 1.58 20.25
N ASP A 115 -4.49 2.02 19.17
CA ASP A 115 -4.70 3.33 18.55
C ASP A 115 -6.11 3.38 17.93
N GLY A 116 -7.07 3.86 18.73
CA GLY A 116 -8.49 3.99 18.35
C GLY A 116 -9.49 3.70 19.47
N SER A 117 -9.06 3.14 20.61
CA SER A 117 -9.91 2.94 21.80
C SER A 117 -9.92 4.20 22.69
N LEU A 118 -11.09 4.61 23.19
CA LEU A 118 -11.23 5.69 24.20
C LEU A 118 -10.50 5.38 25.52
N TYR A 119 -10.11 4.12 25.70
CA TYR A 119 -9.24 3.65 26.77
C TYR A 119 -7.92 3.23 26.14
N THR A 120 -6.96 4.14 26.12
CA THR A 120 -5.59 3.83 25.69
C THR A 120 -4.77 3.40 26.90
N THR A 121 -4.09 2.27 26.80
CA THR A 121 -3.02 1.94 27.75
C THR A 121 -1.83 2.84 27.41
N GLN A 122 -1.13 3.38 28.43
CA GLN A 122 0.07 4.15 28.16
C GLN A 122 1.07 3.26 27.39
N PRO A 123 1.52 3.68 26.19
CA PRO A 123 2.48 2.89 25.44
C PRO A 123 3.76 2.73 26.27
N TYR A 124 4.22 1.50 26.41
CA TYR A 124 5.47 1.18 27.08
C TYR A 124 6.59 1.05 26.03
N GLN A 125 7.83 1.34 26.43
CA GLN A 125 8.96 1.21 25.53
C GLN A 125 9.22 -0.28 25.24
N ILE A 126 8.99 -0.69 24.00
CA ILE A 126 9.39 -2.00 23.50
C ILE A 126 10.86 -1.90 23.09
N ARG A 127 11.75 -2.53 23.88
CA ARG A 127 13.19 -2.51 23.62
C ARG A 127 13.56 -3.56 22.58
N GLY A 128 14.30 -3.12 21.56
CA GLY A 128 14.91 -3.98 20.57
C GLY A 128 16.15 -4.73 21.07
N ASN A 129 16.80 -5.47 20.17
CA ASN A 129 18.09 -6.10 20.40
C ASN A 129 19.28 -5.33 19.80
N ILE A 130 19.04 -4.12 19.28
CA ILE A 130 20.07 -3.23 18.72
C ILE A 130 20.43 -2.18 19.78
N ARG A 131 21.71 -1.87 19.92
CA ARG A 131 22.23 -0.85 20.86
C ARG A 131 23.34 -0.04 20.23
N ASN A 132 23.46 1.24 20.60
CA ASN A 132 24.64 2.02 20.29
C ASN A 132 25.78 1.60 21.25
N VAL A 133 26.96 1.36 20.68
CA VAL A 133 28.17 0.93 21.42
C VAL A 133 28.94 2.11 22.04
N GLN A 134 28.72 3.33 21.55
CA GLN A 134 29.31 4.57 22.04
C GLN A 134 28.43 5.27 23.08
N ASP A 135 27.11 5.12 22.97
CA ASP A 135 26.12 5.68 23.90
C ASP A 135 25.06 4.63 24.29
N PRO A 136 25.25 3.90 25.41
CA PRO A 136 24.30 2.89 25.85
C PRO A 136 22.93 3.42 26.27
N ASP A 137 22.81 4.72 26.55
CA ASP A 137 21.55 5.35 26.96
C ASP A 137 20.75 5.88 25.76
N GLU A 138 21.33 5.87 24.55
CA GLU A 138 20.64 6.24 23.33
C GLU A 138 19.51 5.23 23.01
N PRO A 139 18.26 5.70 22.86
CA PRO A 139 17.16 4.84 22.45
C PRO A 139 17.30 4.45 20.97
N VAL A 140 17.57 3.16 20.70
CA VAL A 140 17.57 2.60 19.35
C VAL A 140 16.25 1.87 19.08
N LEU A 141 15.65 2.14 17.92
CA LEU A 141 14.39 1.53 17.49
C LEU A 141 14.63 0.32 16.58
N GLY A 142 13.71 -0.65 16.66
CA GLY A 142 13.68 -1.82 15.79
C GLY A 142 14.29 -3.08 16.41
N TYR A 143 14.18 -4.18 15.68
CA TYR A 143 14.66 -5.49 16.10
C TYR A 143 15.29 -6.21 14.92
N PHE A 144 16.53 -6.64 15.09
CA PHE A 144 17.24 -7.43 14.10
C PHE A 144 16.91 -8.92 14.29
N PHE A 145 16.42 -9.58 13.25
CA PHE A 145 16.15 -11.02 13.28
C PHE A 145 16.52 -11.69 11.96
N ALA A 146 16.81 -12.99 12.01
CA ALA A 146 16.96 -13.86 10.86
C ALA A 146 16.01 -15.04 11.01
N ALA A 147 15.24 -15.35 9.96
CA ALA A 147 14.16 -16.32 10.02
C ALA A 147 13.97 -17.01 8.66
N GLY A 148 13.46 -18.23 8.68
CA GLY A 148 12.91 -18.86 7.48
C GLY A 148 11.63 -18.13 7.05
N VAL A 149 11.43 -17.95 5.75
CA VAL A 149 10.27 -17.27 5.18
C VAL A 149 9.54 -18.17 4.19
N SER A 150 8.21 -18.14 4.24
CA SER A 150 7.33 -18.70 3.23
C SER A 150 6.50 -17.57 2.63
N GLU A 151 6.43 -17.51 1.31
CA GLU A 151 5.74 -16.45 0.58
C GLU A 151 4.56 -17.00 -0.22
N ASN A 152 3.44 -16.28 -0.19
CA ASN A 152 2.29 -16.56 -1.04
C ASN A 152 1.74 -15.26 -1.62
N ARG A 153 1.57 -15.22 -2.95
CA ARG A 153 0.89 -14.12 -3.64
C ARG A 153 -0.49 -14.57 -4.07
N SER A 154 -1.50 -13.77 -3.70
CA SER A 154 -2.90 -14.00 -4.07
C SER A 154 -3.47 -12.78 -4.79
N PHE A 155 -4.38 -13.01 -5.73
CA PHE A 155 -5.09 -11.98 -6.48
C PHE A 155 -6.58 -11.96 -6.15
N PHE A 156 -7.15 -10.77 -6.14
CA PHE A 156 -8.54 -10.52 -5.77
C PHE A 156 -9.16 -9.57 -6.79
N ASN A 157 -10.29 -9.98 -7.34
CA ASN A 157 -11.13 -9.13 -8.18
C ASN A 157 -12.14 -8.36 -7.31
N PRO A 158 -12.67 -7.22 -7.79
CA PRO A 158 -13.68 -6.45 -7.08
C PRO A 158 -14.91 -7.33 -6.84
N PRO A 159 -15.49 -7.33 -5.63
CA PRO A 159 -16.79 -7.95 -5.39
C PRO A 159 -17.84 -7.35 -6.33
N PRO A 160 -18.75 -8.15 -6.92
CA PRO A 160 -19.80 -7.66 -7.82
C PRO A 160 -20.68 -6.57 -7.20
N GLU A 161 -20.89 -6.62 -5.89
CA GLU A 161 -21.75 -5.70 -5.13
C GLU A 161 -21.03 -4.39 -4.75
N LEU A 162 -19.75 -4.25 -5.12
CA LEU A 162 -18.93 -3.14 -4.69
C LEU A 162 -19.10 -1.92 -5.58
N ASN A 163 -19.87 -0.94 -5.11
CA ASN A 163 -19.91 0.40 -5.70
C ASN A 163 -18.86 1.28 -5.02
N VAL A 164 -17.62 1.26 -5.53
CA VAL A 164 -16.56 2.15 -5.05
C VAL A 164 -16.89 3.57 -5.50
N HIS A 165 -17.42 4.38 -4.60
CA HIS A 165 -17.63 5.80 -4.84
C HIS A 165 -16.28 6.51 -4.86
N LEU A 166 -15.74 6.73 -6.06
CA LEU A 166 -14.51 7.48 -6.27
C LEU A 166 -14.83 8.98 -6.22
N PRO A 167 -14.04 9.80 -5.49
CA PRO A 167 -14.22 11.24 -5.53
C PRO A 167 -14.09 11.72 -6.97
N VAL A 168 -15.09 12.48 -7.44
CA VAL A 168 -15.14 12.97 -8.82
C VAL A 168 -14.15 14.12 -8.96
N CYS A 169 -13.23 13.99 -9.91
CA CYS A 169 -12.35 15.07 -10.31
C CYS A 169 -13.13 16.29 -10.81
N GLY A 170 -12.81 17.47 -10.25
CA GLY A 170 -13.36 18.73 -10.71
C GLY A 170 -12.81 19.13 -12.09
N LEU A 171 -13.64 19.81 -12.88
CA LEU A 171 -13.29 20.40 -14.15
C LEU A 171 -13.22 21.92 -14.01
N ASP A 172 -12.13 22.51 -14.47
CA ASP A 172 -11.90 23.96 -14.49
C ASP A 172 -11.90 24.44 -15.95
N TYR A 173 -13.05 24.96 -16.39
CA TYR A 173 -13.24 25.49 -17.75
C TYR A 173 -12.61 26.88 -17.94
N ASP A 174 -12.54 27.68 -16.87
CA ASP A 174 -11.97 29.03 -16.91
C ASP A 174 -10.44 29.00 -16.97
N GLY A 175 -9.82 28.02 -16.31
CA GLY A 175 -8.36 27.85 -16.25
C GLY A 175 -7.68 27.69 -17.62
N ILE A 176 -8.40 27.24 -18.65
CA ILE A 176 -7.86 27.14 -20.01
C ILE A 176 -7.72 28.49 -20.70
N GLN A 177 -8.53 29.47 -20.32
CA GLN A 177 -8.47 30.80 -20.92
C GLN A 177 -7.21 31.56 -20.47
N ALA A 178 -6.66 31.22 -19.31
CA ALA A 178 -5.37 31.72 -18.85
C ALA A 178 -4.24 30.82 -19.39
N ALA A 179 -3.34 31.38 -20.21
CA ALA A 179 -2.14 30.67 -20.63
C ALA A 179 -1.28 30.31 -19.40
N PRO A 180 -1.06 29.01 -19.07
CA PRO A 180 -0.24 28.65 -17.94
C PRO A 180 1.20 29.14 -18.14
N PRO A 181 1.93 29.56 -17.08
CA PRO A 181 3.33 29.95 -17.20
C PRO A 181 4.19 28.82 -17.78
N PRO A 182 5.24 29.13 -18.58
CA PRO A 182 6.10 28.11 -19.20
C PRO A 182 6.76 27.12 -18.24
N GLU A 183 6.90 27.47 -16.96
CA GLU A 183 7.45 26.58 -15.92
C GLU A 183 6.58 25.34 -15.64
N TYR A 184 5.29 25.40 -15.97
CA TYR A 184 4.34 24.30 -15.76
C TYR A 184 4.10 23.46 -17.03
N TRP A 185 4.74 23.78 -18.14
CA TRP A 185 4.55 23.04 -19.39
C TRP A 185 5.33 21.72 -19.38
N PRO A 186 4.78 20.63 -19.97
CA PRO A 186 3.47 20.52 -20.60
C PRO A 186 2.32 20.39 -19.58
N VAL A 187 1.16 20.99 -19.89
CA VAL A 187 -0.07 20.85 -19.10
C VAL A 187 -1.06 19.93 -19.82
N PHE A 188 -1.53 18.88 -19.15
CA PHE A 188 -2.56 18.00 -19.68
C PHE A 188 -3.95 18.61 -19.53
N VAL A 189 -4.75 18.44 -20.58
CA VAL A 189 -6.08 19.03 -20.73
C VAL A 189 -7.07 17.92 -21.05
N THR A 190 -8.27 18.02 -20.49
CA THR A 190 -9.39 17.12 -20.78
C THR A 190 -10.51 17.87 -21.51
N THR A 191 -11.53 17.13 -21.93
CA THR A 191 -12.76 17.69 -22.48
C THR A 191 -13.92 17.23 -21.61
N GLY A 192 -14.66 18.20 -21.07
CA GLY A 192 -15.93 18.00 -20.38
C GLY A 192 -17.10 18.43 -21.26
N ASP A 193 -18.28 18.51 -20.64
CA ASP A 193 -19.53 18.83 -21.34
C ASP A 193 -19.55 20.27 -21.91
N GLU A 194 -18.83 21.20 -21.28
CA GLU A 194 -18.75 22.61 -21.69
C GLU A 194 -17.51 22.92 -22.57
N GLY A 195 -16.76 21.89 -22.97
CA GLY A 195 -15.59 22.02 -23.84
C GLY A 195 -14.29 21.63 -23.12
N LEU A 196 -13.19 22.29 -23.47
CA LEU A 196 -11.89 21.99 -22.88
C LEU A 196 -11.88 22.42 -21.40
N ALA A 197 -11.31 21.59 -20.53
CA ALA A 197 -11.13 21.91 -19.11
C ALA A 197 -9.77 21.45 -18.57
N LEU A 198 -9.25 22.17 -17.58
CA LEU A 198 -8.18 21.69 -16.73
C LEU A 198 -8.75 20.81 -15.62
N SER A 199 -7.90 19.97 -15.06
CA SER A 199 -8.21 19.21 -13.85
C SER A 199 -6.92 18.98 -13.06
N GLY A 200 -7.04 18.51 -11.82
CA GLY A 200 -5.87 18.14 -11.03
C GLY A 200 -5.01 17.10 -11.76
N ARG A 201 -3.68 17.19 -11.66
CA ARG A 201 -2.78 16.30 -12.42
C ARG A 201 -3.09 14.82 -12.18
N GLY A 202 -3.38 14.42 -10.94
CA GLY A 202 -3.78 13.04 -10.58
C GLY A 202 -5.10 12.55 -11.17
N CYS A 203 -5.92 13.45 -11.70
CA CYS A 203 -7.15 13.11 -12.40
C CYS A 203 -6.90 12.64 -13.84
N LEU A 204 -5.76 13.01 -14.41
CA LEU A 204 -5.40 12.75 -15.81
C LEU A 204 -4.18 11.82 -15.93
N ASP A 205 -3.29 11.88 -14.94
CA ASP A 205 -2.07 11.10 -14.87
C ASP A 205 -2.06 10.31 -13.56
N CYS A 206 -2.27 9.00 -13.66
CA CYS A 206 -2.33 8.13 -12.50
C CYS A 206 -1.00 8.05 -11.74
N ARG A 207 0.13 8.44 -12.34
CA ARG A 207 1.46 8.42 -11.70
C ARG A 207 1.60 9.44 -10.58
N GLU A 208 0.85 10.54 -10.68
CA GLU A 208 0.77 11.57 -9.64
C GLU A 208 0.12 11.05 -8.35
N LEU A 209 -0.57 9.91 -8.42
CA LEU A 209 -1.10 9.19 -7.26
C LEU A 209 -0.12 8.13 -6.71
N GLY A 210 1.12 8.09 -7.20
CA GLY A 210 2.20 7.23 -6.75
C GLY A 210 2.37 5.90 -7.49
N GLY A 211 1.60 5.67 -8.55
CA GLY A 211 1.64 4.42 -9.32
C GLY A 211 2.55 4.46 -10.55
N SER A 212 2.80 3.28 -11.09
CA SER A 212 3.54 3.05 -12.34
C SER A 212 2.57 2.70 -13.47
N ILE A 213 2.83 3.20 -14.69
CA ILE A 213 2.12 2.82 -15.92
C ILE A 213 2.57 1.47 -16.50
N THR A 214 3.62 0.88 -15.91
CA THR A 214 4.09 -0.47 -16.23
C THR A 214 3.72 -1.39 -15.08
N PRO A 215 3.03 -2.52 -15.34
CA PRO A 215 2.71 -3.48 -14.29
C PRO A 215 3.99 -4.11 -13.73
N PRO A 216 4.01 -4.46 -12.42
CA PRO A 216 5.08 -5.28 -11.87
C PRO A 216 5.18 -6.65 -12.56
N GLU A 217 6.37 -7.25 -12.60
CA GLU A 217 6.61 -8.53 -13.28
C GLU A 217 5.71 -9.68 -12.80
N PHE A 218 5.37 -9.70 -11.51
CA PHE A 218 4.49 -10.71 -10.92
C PHE A 218 3.00 -10.51 -11.27
N TRP A 219 2.63 -9.40 -11.91
CA TRP A 219 1.23 -9.02 -12.05
C TRP A 219 0.52 -9.87 -13.11
N GLU A 220 -0.59 -10.50 -12.69
CA GLU A 220 -1.41 -11.36 -13.54
C GLU A 220 -2.80 -10.73 -13.74
N GLU A 221 -3.32 -10.77 -14.97
CA GLU A 221 -4.66 -10.27 -15.34
C GLU A 221 -5.79 -11.28 -15.12
#